data_AF-A0A559MN71-F1
#
_entry.id   AF-A0A559MN71-F1
#
_cell.length_a   1.000
_cell.length_b   1.000
_cell.length_c   1.000
_cell.angle_alpha   90.00
_cell.angle_beta   90.00
_cell.angle_gamma   90.00
#
_symmetry.space_group_name_H-M   'P 1'
#
loop_
_entity.id
_entity.type
_entity.pdbx_description
1 polymer ?
#
loop_
_entity_poly.entity_id
_entity_poly.type
_entity_poly.pdbx_seq_one_letter_code
_entity_poly.pdbx_strand_id
1 'polypeptide(L)'
;IQETASIIICERALHDKATINTLLWHITQSDHDIREKGVRTLTMMLNSPAANIIDKPGTYAALVKSLEYSLTDYKHAEHDTEWDNWSLRDVAEQGCLLILTQLVDKSGPEGLVKSRFIERWLAKEPWGSDDRERQINFLESLRTRNRLTELTLPLIRDPIARRLLCKVKLLPMDFEWDVPSPRDVRMINGEGTAGEDFDGMFVEGRRRREQSSMEEGIRRRHREAMVLNDGTRPLGRDDIIERER
;
A
#
# COMPACT_ATOMS: atom_id res chain seq x y z
N ILE A 1 20.24 15.94 -17.88
CA ILE A 1 21.60 15.34 -17.78
C ILE A 1 21.82 14.70 -16.41
N GLN A 2 21.65 15.43 -15.30
CA GLN A 2 21.86 14.88 -13.94
C GLN A 2 20.94 13.69 -13.62
N GLU A 3 19.64 13.80 -13.91
CA GLU A 3 18.67 12.72 -13.68
C GLU A 3 19.00 11.44 -14.45
N THR A 4 19.33 11.56 -15.74
CA THR A 4 19.75 10.42 -16.58
C THR A 4 21.03 9.77 -16.06
N ALA A 5 22.01 10.56 -15.61
CA ALA A 5 23.24 10.04 -15.03
C ALA A 5 22.98 9.28 -13.72
N SER A 6 22.10 9.81 -12.86
CA SER A 6 21.69 9.13 -11.62
C SER A 6 21.00 7.80 -11.89
N ILE A 7 20.09 7.73 -12.88
CA ILE A 7 19.43 6.47 -13.27
C ILE A 7 20.47 5.43 -13.70
N ILE A 8 21.40 5.79 -14.57
CA ILE A 8 22.44 4.87 -15.07
C ILE A 8 23.33 4.37 -13.93
N ILE A 9 23.70 5.23 -12.98
CA ILE A 9 24.51 4.85 -11.82
C ILE A 9 23.72 3.89 -10.92
N CYS A 10 22.46 4.21 -10.63
CA CYS A 10 21.57 3.36 -9.83
C CYS A 10 21.36 1.98 -10.47
N GLU A 11 21.15 1.92 -11.78
CA GLU A 11 21.03 0.66 -12.52
C GLU A 11 22.30 -0.19 -12.40
N ARG A 12 23.47 0.40 -12.63
CA ARG A 12 24.74 -0.32 -12.46
C ARG A 12 24.94 -0.83 -11.02
N ALA A 13 24.62 0.00 -10.04
CA ALA A 13 24.71 -0.35 -8.63
C ALA A 13 23.76 -1.49 -8.23
N LEU A 14 22.56 -1.57 -8.83
CA LEU A 14 21.62 -2.69 -8.61
C LEU A 14 22.19 -4.04 -9.06
N HIS A 15 23.01 -4.05 -10.10
CA HIS A 15 23.67 -5.26 -10.61
C HIS A 15 24.95 -5.64 -9.85
N ASP A 16 25.52 -4.73 -9.06
CA ASP A 16 26.68 -5.03 -8.21
C ASP A 16 26.26 -5.55 -6.83
N LYS A 17 26.51 -6.84 -6.60
CA LYS A 17 26.23 -7.50 -5.33
C LYS A 17 27.00 -6.87 -4.16
N ALA A 18 28.22 -6.39 -4.38
CA ALA A 18 29.02 -5.78 -3.31
C ALA A 18 28.39 -4.45 -2.85
N THR A 19 27.95 -3.62 -3.80
CA THR A 19 27.23 -2.38 -3.52
C THR A 19 25.94 -2.64 -2.76
N ILE A 20 25.07 -3.56 -3.21
CA ILE A 20 23.82 -3.88 -2.50
C ILE A 20 24.10 -4.40 -1.09
N ASN A 21 25.04 -5.32 -0.92
CA ASN A 21 25.38 -5.85 0.40
C ASN A 21 25.89 -4.74 1.35
N THR A 22 26.70 -3.81 0.83
CA THR A 22 27.22 -2.67 1.60
C THR A 22 26.09 -1.73 2.01
N LEU A 23 25.15 -1.44 1.11
CA LEU A 23 23.97 -0.62 1.42
C LEU A 23 23.09 -1.29 2.48
N LEU A 24 22.81 -2.58 2.34
CA LEU A 24 22.04 -3.32 3.34
C LEU A 24 22.77 -3.37 4.69
N TRP A 25 24.10 -3.43 4.71
CA TRP A 25 24.88 -3.32 5.93
C TRP A 25 24.80 -1.91 6.56
N HIS A 26 24.85 -0.83 5.77
CA HIS A 26 24.63 0.52 6.30
C HIS A 26 23.26 0.67 6.95
N ILE A 27 22.21 0.13 6.33
CA ILE A 27 20.83 0.14 6.83
C ILE A 27 20.70 -0.58 8.19
N THR A 28 21.56 -1.56 8.49
CA THR A 28 21.50 -2.30 9.78
C THR A 28 22.33 -1.67 10.90
N GLN A 29 23.02 -0.54 10.66
CA GLN A 29 23.83 0.11 11.68
C GLN A 29 22.97 0.80 12.74
N SER A 30 23.46 0.92 13.97
CA SER A 30 22.76 1.64 15.05
C SER A 30 22.88 3.17 14.95
N ASP A 31 23.82 3.66 14.15
CA ASP A 31 23.97 5.09 13.86
C ASP A 31 22.91 5.56 12.85
N HIS A 32 22.14 6.59 13.24
CA HIS A 32 21.01 7.09 12.44
C HIS A 32 21.46 7.70 11.10
N ASP A 33 22.50 8.53 11.09
CA ASP A 33 23.00 9.18 9.87
C ASP A 33 23.49 8.16 8.83
N ILE A 34 24.17 7.09 9.29
CA ILE A 34 24.61 6.01 8.41
C ILE A 34 23.42 5.25 7.83
N ARG A 35 22.40 4.95 8.66
CA ARG A 35 21.17 4.29 8.19
C ARG A 35 20.43 5.15 7.18
N GLU A 36 20.18 6.43 7.49
CA GLU A 36 19.44 7.34 6.61
C GLU A 36 20.09 7.41 5.23
N LYS A 37 21.43 7.57 5.17
CA LYS A 37 22.18 7.55 3.91
C LYS A 37 21.98 6.24 3.14
N GLY A 38 22.06 5.11 3.83
CA GLY A 38 21.82 3.79 3.24
C GLY A 38 20.41 3.64 2.68
N VAL A 39 19.40 4.00 3.47
CA VAL A 39 17.98 3.94 3.10
C VAL A 39 17.70 4.86 1.92
N ARG A 40 18.08 6.14 1.97
CA ARG A 40 17.84 7.10 0.88
C ARG A 40 18.47 6.65 -0.42
N THR A 41 19.70 6.13 -0.36
CA THR A 41 20.37 5.59 -1.55
C THR A 41 19.58 4.42 -2.13
N LEU A 42 19.12 3.49 -1.28
CA LEU A 42 18.32 2.34 -1.73
C LEU A 42 16.95 2.78 -2.29
N THR A 43 16.30 3.76 -1.68
CA THR A 43 15.04 4.34 -2.19
C THR A 43 15.23 4.98 -3.57
N MET A 44 16.33 5.70 -3.81
CA MET A 44 16.63 6.26 -5.13
C MET A 44 16.82 5.16 -6.19
N MET A 45 17.42 4.03 -5.82
CA MET A 45 17.64 2.90 -6.74
C MET A 45 16.34 2.19 -7.11
N LEU A 46 15.33 2.17 -6.23
CA LEU A 46 14.04 1.53 -6.48
C LEU A 46 13.17 2.21 -7.54
N ASN A 47 13.43 3.47 -7.85
CA ASN A 47 12.77 4.16 -8.96
C ASN A 47 13.22 3.63 -10.34
N SER A 48 14.16 2.67 -10.39
CA SER A 48 14.59 1.98 -11.60
C SER A 48 13.75 0.72 -11.89
N PRO A 49 13.49 0.37 -13.16
CA PRO A 49 12.84 -0.88 -13.56
C PRO A 49 13.52 -2.17 -13.03
N ALA A 50 14.78 -2.08 -12.60
CA ALA A 50 15.58 -3.19 -12.08
C ALA A 50 15.38 -3.49 -10.57
N ALA A 51 14.39 -2.88 -9.92
CA ALA A 51 14.00 -3.08 -8.51
C ALA A 51 13.83 -4.56 -8.11
N ASN A 52 13.56 -5.46 -9.06
CA ASN A 52 13.40 -6.90 -8.81
C ASN A 52 14.63 -7.55 -8.18
N ILE A 53 15.81 -6.96 -8.34
CA ILE A 53 17.08 -7.52 -7.86
C ILE A 53 17.22 -7.45 -6.34
N ILE A 54 16.47 -6.54 -5.69
CA ILE A 54 16.55 -6.34 -4.23
C ILE A 54 15.49 -7.12 -3.45
N ASP A 55 14.54 -7.77 -4.11
CA ASP A 55 13.53 -8.59 -3.44
C ASP A 55 14.13 -9.92 -2.95
N LYS A 56 14.81 -9.85 -1.81
CA LYS A 56 15.55 -10.94 -1.19
C LYS A 56 15.30 -10.94 0.31
N PRO A 57 15.33 -12.10 0.99
CA PRO A 57 15.14 -12.17 2.44
C PRO A 57 16.05 -11.23 3.24
N GLY A 58 17.31 -11.05 2.79
CA GLY A 58 18.27 -10.15 3.42
C GLY A 58 17.84 -8.67 3.38
N THR A 59 17.12 -8.25 2.35
CA THR A 59 16.61 -6.88 2.21
C THR A 59 15.53 -6.60 3.24
N TYR A 60 14.51 -7.47 3.34
CA TYR A 60 13.48 -7.35 4.38
C TYR A 60 14.10 -7.36 5.78
N ALA A 61 15.04 -8.28 6.04
CA ALA A 61 15.70 -8.37 7.35
C ALA A 61 16.46 -7.08 7.71
N ALA A 62 17.15 -6.46 6.74
CA ALA A 62 17.86 -5.20 6.94
C ALA A 62 16.91 -4.03 7.19
N LEU A 63 15.85 -3.90 6.38
CA LEU A 63 14.85 -2.84 6.53
C LEU A 63 14.10 -2.96 7.85
N VAL A 64 13.65 -4.16 8.25
CA VAL A 64 13.03 -4.38 9.56
C VAL A 64 14.00 -4.09 10.69
N LYS A 65 15.31 -4.36 10.52
CA LYS A 65 16.31 -3.99 11.53
C LYS A 65 16.46 -2.48 11.66
N SER A 66 16.45 -1.74 10.56
CA SER A 66 16.44 -0.27 10.57
C SER A 66 15.21 0.28 11.28
N LEU A 67 14.02 -0.27 10.95
CA LEU A 67 12.77 0.08 11.61
C LEU A 67 12.81 -0.19 13.13
N GLU A 68 13.43 -1.27 13.59
CA GLU A 68 13.60 -1.48 15.04
C GLU A 68 14.37 -0.35 15.74
N TYR A 69 15.37 0.25 15.09
CA TYR A 69 16.08 1.39 15.67
C TYR A 69 15.22 2.65 15.68
N SER A 70 14.35 2.83 14.67
CA SER A 70 13.45 3.99 14.59
C SER A 70 12.59 4.16 15.85
N LEU A 71 12.19 3.05 16.49
CA LEU A 71 11.43 3.03 17.76
C LEU A 71 12.10 3.80 18.91
N THR A 72 13.41 4.01 18.83
CA THR A 72 14.20 4.72 19.84
C THR A 72 14.86 6.00 19.32
N ASP A 73 14.86 6.23 18.01
CA ASP A 73 15.49 7.40 17.40
C ASP A 73 14.70 8.69 17.70
N TYR A 74 13.38 8.58 17.83
CA TYR A 74 12.49 9.70 18.13
C TYR A 74 11.20 9.21 18.81
N LYS A 75 10.38 10.14 19.29
CA LYS A 75 9.06 9.82 19.85
C LYS A 75 8.04 9.68 18.71
N HIS A 76 7.55 8.46 18.48
CA HIS A 76 6.42 8.22 17.57
C HIS A 76 5.17 8.98 18.00
N ALA A 77 4.48 9.55 17.02
CA ALA A 77 3.18 10.16 17.22
C ALA A 77 2.14 9.09 17.54
N GLU A 78 1.28 9.38 18.52
CA GLU A 78 0.13 8.54 18.87
C GLU A 78 -0.82 8.38 17.67
N HIS A 79 -1.64 7.34 17.70
CA HIS A 79 -2.65 7.14 16.67
C HIS A 79 -3.69 8.27 16.69
N ASP A 80 -4.02 8.78 15.51
CA ASP A 80 -5.04 9.79 15.30
C ASP A 80 -6.01 9.29 14.21
N THR A 81 -7.31 9.32 14.51
CA THR A 81 -8.36 8.82 13.62
C THR A 81 -8.62 9.77 12.43
N GLU A 82 -8.33 11.06 12.60
CA GLU A 82 -8.61 12.09 11.59
C GLU A 82 -7.44 12.29 10.62
N TRP A 83 -6.22 11.89 11.01
CA TRP A 83 -5.02 12.20 10.25
C TRP A 83 -3.93 11.12 10.22
N ASP A 84 -3.31 10.94 9.05
CA ASP A 84 -2.18 10.01 8.85
C ASP A 84 -0.85 10.63 9.35
N ASN A 85 -0.29 10.03 10.40
CA ASN A 85 0.96 10.45 11.01
C ASN A 85 2.21 10.25 10.13
N TRP A 86 2.06 9.72 8.90
CA TRP A 86 3.15 9.45 7.98
C TRP A 86 4.17 10.59 7.87
N SER A 87 3.70 11.83 7.72
CA SER A 87 4.59 12.98 7.50
C SER A 87 5.43 13.38 8.73
N LEU A 88 5.06 12.92 9.93
CA LEU A 88 5.84 13.10 11.16
C LEU A 88 6.93 12.05 11.35
N ARG A 89 6.88 10.97 10.56
CA ARG A 89 7.86 9.89 10.67
C ARG A 89 9.23 10.35 10.18
N ASP A 90 10.27 9.82 10.82
CA ASP A 90 11.65 10.05 10.41
C ASP A 90 11.89 9.64 8.95
N VAL A 91 12.83 10.32 8.28
CA VAL A 91 13.14 10.10 6.86
C VAL A 91 13.64 8.69 6.59
N ALA A 92 14.46 8.11 7.49
CA ALA A 92 14.94 6.74 7.34
C ALA A 92 13.79 5.74 7.52
N GLU A 93 12.88 6.01 8.45
CA GLU A 93 11.70 5.18 8.67
C GLU A 93 10.74 5.21 7.46
N GLN A 94 10.39 6.40 6.98
CA GLN A 94 9.56 6.57 5.78
C GLN A 94 10.16 5.85 4.57
N GLY A 95 11.49 5.97 4.39
CA GLY A 95 12.20 5.29 3.32
C GLY A 95 12.11 3.77 3.45
N CYS A 96 12.30 3.22 4.65
CA CYS A 96 12.14 1.78 4.90
C CYS A 96 10.72 1.29 4.58
N LEU A 97 9.70 1.98 5.08
CA LEU A 97 8.30 1.62 4.84
C LEU A 97 7.93 1.70 3.36
N LEU A 98 8.39 2.74 2.65
CA LEU A 98 8.18 2.87 1.21
C LEU A 98 8.79 1.71 0.41
N ILE A 99 10.02 1.31 0.74
CA ILE A 99 10.68 0.18 0.10
C ILE A 99 9.90 -1.11 0.37
N LEU A 100 9.51 -1.34 1.63
CA LEU A 100 8.74 -2.53 2.02
C LEU A 100 7.40 -2.60 1.29
N THR A 101 6.70 -1.47 1.12
CA THR A 101 5.42 -1.41 0.39
C THR A 101 5.60 -1.90 -1.04
N GLN A 102 6.60 -1.38 -1.75
CA GLN A 102 6.87 -1.79 -3.14
C GLN A 102 7.22 -3.27 -3.26
N LEU A 103 7.95 -3.81 -2.28
CA LEU A 103 8.30 -5.23 -2.23
C LEU A 103 7.06 -6.11 -1.97
N VAL A 104 6.19 -5.70 -1.05
CA VAL A 104 4.94 -6.42 -0.73
C VAL A 104 3.94 -6.37 -1.87
N ASP A 105 3.78 -5.22 -2.53
CA ASP A 105 2.91 -5.07 -3.70
C ASP A 105 3.27 -6.06 -4.81
N LYS A 106 4.57 -6.36 -4.93
CA LYS A 106 5.09 -7.23 -5.97
C LYS A 106 5.09 -8.71 -5.58
N SER A 107 5.53 -9.03 -4.37
CA SER A 107 5.85 -10.41 -3.97
C SER A 107 5.02 -10.91 -2.80
N GLY A 108 4.10 -10.09 -2.29
CA GLY A 108 3.24 -10.40 -1.17
C GLY A 108 3.92 -10.23 0.19
N PRO A 109 3.18 -10.51 1.28
CA PRO A 109 3.63 -10.23 2.65
C PRO A 109 4.64 -11.24 3.22
N GLU A 110 4.97 -12.33 2.51
CA GLU A 110 5.79 -13.43 3.04
C GLU A 110 7.16 -12.95 3.56
N GLY A 111 7.79 -12.00 2.86
CA GLY A 111 9.06 -11.40 3.28
C GLY A 111 8.97 -10.65 4.61
N LEU A 112 7.85 -9.95 4.86
CA LEU A 112 7.59 -9.27 6.14
C LEU A 112 7.41 -10.27 7.28
N VAL A 113 6.68 -11.35 7.04
CA VAL A 113 6.44 -12.41 8.04
C VAL A 113 7.76 -13.07 8.43
N LYS A 114 8.58 -13.49 7.44
CA LYS A 114 9.87 -14.14 7.71
C LYS A 114 10.88 -13.23 8.41
N SER A 115 10.83 -11.93 8.15
CA SER A 115 11.69 -10.93 8.81
C SER A 115 11.16 -10.46 10.17
N ARG A 116 9.98 -10.95 10.59
CA ARG A 116 9.28 -10.63 11.84
C ARG A 116 8.92 -9.14 11.96
N PHE A 117 8.52 -8.52 10.85
CA PHE A 117 8.10 -7.12 10.81
C PHE A 117 7.02 -6.81 11.86
N ILE A 118 6.04 -7.72 12.02
CA ILE A 118 4.92 -7.56 12.95
C ILE A 118 5.44 -7.43 14.39
N GLU A 119 6.23 -8.39 14.85
CA GLU A 119 6.67 -8.47 16.24
C GLU A 119 7.79 -7.48 16.55
N ARG A 120 8.65 -7.20 15.58
CA ARG A 120 9.84 -6.38 15.77
C ARG A 120 9.53 -4.89 15.72
N TRP A 121 8.53 -4.48 14.94
CA TRP A 121 8.21 -3.07 14.73
C TRP A 121 6.72 -2.77 14.84
N LEU A 122 5.85 -3.36 14.01
CA LEU A 122 4.43 -2.95 13.91
C LEU A 122 3.68 -3.03 15.26
N ALA A 123 3.93 -4.08 16.05
CA ALA A 123 3.29 -4.27 17.35
C ALA A 123 3.71 -3.22 18.40
N LYS A 124 4.83 -2.53 18.18
CA LYS A 124 5.45 -1.58 19.11
C LYS A 124 5.13 -0.12 18.79
N GLU A 125 4.47 0.14 17.65
CA GLU A 125 3.89 1.43 17.35
C GLU A 125 2.87 1.84 18.44
N PRO A 126 2.67 3.15 18.68
CA PRO A 126 1.83 3.67 19.75
C PRO A 126 0.33 3.58 19.40
N TRP A 127 -0.17 2.34 19.28
CA TRP A 127 -1.56 2.04 18.98
C TRP A 127 -2.51 2.33 20.15
N GLY A 128 -2.01 2.52 21.37
CA GLY A 128 -2.83 2.71 22.56
C GLY A 128 -2.14 2.22 23.82
N SER A 129 -2.71 2.56 24.97
CA SER A 129 -2.21 2.27 26.31
C SER A 129 -2.55 0.86 26.81
N ASP A 130 -3.65 0.27 26.31
CA ASP A 130 -4.09 -1.08 26.65
C ASP A 130 -4.46 -1.92 25.41
N ASP A 131 -4.65 -3.23 25.60
CA ASP A 131 -4.92 -4.15 24.49
C ASP A 131 -6.23 -3.82 23.73
N ARG A 132 -7.24 -3.25 24.41
CA ARG A 132 -8.51 -2.91 23.78
C ARG A 132 -8.34 -1.68 22.90
N GLU A 133 -7.70 -0.63 23.42
CA GLU A 133 -7.41 0.59 22.68
C GLU A 133 -6.53 0.29 21.46
N ARG A 134 -5.49 -0.53 21.63
CA ARG A 134 -4.61 -0.97 20.53
C ARG A 134 -5.38 -1.67 19.40
N GLN A 135 -6.33 -2.54 19.74
CA GLN A 135 -7.16 -3.24 18.74
C GLN A 135 -8.11 -2.28 18.02
N ILE A 136 -8.78 -1.38 18.75
CA ILE A 136 -9.70 -0.40 18.17
C ILE A 136 -8.94 0.48 17.18
N ASN A 137 -7.85 1.10 17.62
CA ASN A 137 -7.06 2.02 16.80
C ASN A 137 -6.42 1.32 15.59
N PHE A 138 -5.93 0.09 15.78
CA PHE A 138 -5.40 -0.69 14.65
C PHE A 138 -6.49 -0.98 13.62
N LEU A 139 -7.68 -1.42 14.04
CA LEU A 139 -8.80 -1.70 13.13
C LEU A 139 -9.34 -0.43 12.46
N GLU A 140 -9.41 0.69 13.18
CA GLU A 140 -9.79 2.00 12.61
C GLU A 140 -8.79 2.46 11.55
N SER A 141 -7.48 2.26 11.79
CA SER A 141 -6.44 2.62 10.83
C SER A 141 -6.60 1.93 9.47
N LEU A 142 -7.24 0.76 9.43
CA LEU A 142 -7.53 0.02 8.20
C LEU A 142 -8.67 0.61 7.38
N ARG A 143 -9.57 1.37 8.02
CA ARG A 143 -10.71 2.05 7.36
C ARG A 143 -10.30 3.37 6.75
N THR A 144 -9.33 4.04 7.37
CA THR A 144 -8.73 5.28 6.88
C THR A 144 -7.69 4.99 5.78
N ARG A 145 -7.55 5.90 4.81
CA ARG A 145 -6.51 5.82 3.77
C ARG A 145 -5.13 6.21 4.32
N ASN A 146 -4.65 5.45 5.31
CA ASN A 146 -3.31 5.64 5.87
C ASN A 146 -2.29 4.89 5.02
N ARG A 147 -1.11 5.46 4.84
CA ARG A 147 -0.05 4.84 4.03
C ARG A 147 0.44 3.52 4.62
N LEU A 148 0.37 3.36 5.93
CA LEU A 148 0.71 2.10 6.61
C LEU A 148 -0.27 0.97 6.25
N THR A 149 -1.50 1.31 5.84
CA THR A 149 -2.53 0.35 5.42
C THR A 149 -2.13 -0.44 4.18
N GLU A 150 -1.24 0.13 3.34
CA GLU A 150 -0.64 -0.55 2.19
C GLU A 150 0.20 -1.78 2.61
N LEU A 151 0.76 -1.78 3.83
CA LEU A 151 1.48 -2.92 4.40
C LEU A 151 0.58 -3.82 5.25
N THR A 152 -0.37 -3.25 6.00
CA THR A 152 -1.17 -4.03 6.95
C THR A 152 -2.29 -4.83 6.29
N LEU A 153 -2.93 -4.34 5.23
CA LEU A 153 -3.98 -5.10 4.53
C LEU A 153 -3.46 -6.42 3.93
N PRO A 154 -2.32 -6.46 3.21
CA PRO A 154 -1.73 -7.72 2.77
C PRO A 154 -1.43 -8.68 3.93
N LEU A 155 -0.93 -8.17 5.07
CA LEU A 155 -0.68 -8.98 6.27
C LEU A 155 -1.95 -9.57 6.86
N ILE A 156 -3.07 -8.84 6.85
CA ILE A 156 -4.35 -9.36 7.38
C ILE A 156 -4.90 -10.46 6.48
N ARG A 157 -4.73 -10.35 5.17
CA ARG A 157 -5.18 -11.37 4.21
C ARG A 157 -4.38 -12.66 4.33
N ASP A 158 -3.09 -12.57 4.65
CA ASP A 158 -2.24 -13.74 4.87
C ASP A 158 -2.56 -14.45 6.20
N PRO A 159 -2.84 -15.76 6.20
CA PRO A 159 -3.28 -16.48 7.40
C PRO A 159 -2.19 -16.61 8.47
N ILE A 160 -0.91 -16.61 8.09
CA ILE A 160 0.21 -16.72 9.04
C ILE A 160 0.40 -15.37 9.73
N ALA A 161 0.47 -14.30 8.95
CA ALA A 161 0.56 -12.93 9.44
C ALA A 161 -0.65 -12.55 10.31
N ARG A 162 -1.88 -12.89 9.89
CA ARG A 162 -3.09 -12.66 10.68
C ARG A 162 -3.02 -13.32 12.06
N ARG A 163 -2.58 -14.58 12.15
CA ARG A 163 -2.36 -15.25 13.44
C ARG A 163 -1.31 -14.54 14.31
N LEU A 164 -0.27 -13.98 13.70
CA LEU A 164 0.73 -13.18 14.41
C LEU A 164 0.13 -11.86 14.93
N LEU A 165 -0.69 -11.17 14.12
CA LEU A 165 -1.40 -9.96 14.52
C LEU A 165 -2.34 -10.22 15.73
N CYS A 166 -3.04 -11.35 15.75
CA CYS A 166 -3.81 -11.80 16.91
C CYS A 166 -2.90 -12.05 18.12
N LYS A 167 -1.77 -12.76 17.93
CA LYS A 167 -0.81 -13.06 19.00
C LYS A 167 -0.20 -11.82 19.64
N VAL A 168 0.07 -10.77 18.86
CA VAL A 168 0.58 -9.48 19.37
C VAL A 168 -0.53 -8.53 19.85
N LYS A 169 -1.78 -9.00 19.82
CA LYS A 169 -2.98 -8.30 20.28
C LYS A 169 -3.29 -7.01 19.50
N LEU A 170 -2.90 -6.94 18.23
CA LEU A 170 -3.39 -5.91 17.31
C LEU A 170 -4.74 -6.29 16.69
N LEU A 171 -5.07 -7.59 16.68
CA LEU A 171 -6.37 -8.11 16.33
C LEU A 171 -6.94 -8.96 17.48
N PRO A 172 -8.28 -9.06 17.59
CA PRO A 172 -8.92 -10.07 18.45
C PRO A 172 -8.45 -11.50 18.13
N MET A 173 -8.48 -12.40 19.11
CA MET A 173 -7.98 -13.79 18.96
C MET A 173 -8.83 -14.61 17.98
N ASP A 174 -10.11 -14.28 17.88
CA ASP A 174 -11.13 -14.85 17.01
C ASP A 174 -11.37 -14.00 15.76
N PHE A 175 -10.43 -13.10 15.41
CA PHE A 175 -10.57 -12.26 14.23
C PHE A 175 -10.57 -13.11 12.95
N GLU A 176 -11.73 -13.17 12.32
CA GLU A 176 -11.92 -13.76 11.00
C GLU A 176 -11.94 -12.65 9.95
N TRP A 177 -11.14 -12.84 8.89
CA TRP A 177 -11.21 -11.98 7.73
C TRP A 177 -12.21 -12.61 6.77
N ASP A 178 -13.39 -12.00 6.65
CA ASP A 178 -14.42 -12.41 5.70
C ASP A 178 -13.90 -12.23 4.27
N VAL A 179 -13.27 -13.28 3.73
CA VAL A 179 -13.09 -13.42 2.29
C VAL A 179 -14.36 -14.06 1.78
N PRO A 180 -15.13 -13.41 0.88
CA PRO A 180 -16.12 -14.13 0.11
C PRO A 180 -15.39 -15.24 -0.62
N SER A 181 -15.60 -16.49 -0.21
CA SER A 181 -15.13 -17.64 -0.95
C SER A 181 -15.64 -17.49 -2.39
N PRO A 182 -14.80 -17.61 -3.43
CA PRO A 182 -15.27 -17.58 -4.81
C PRO A 182 -16.33 -18.64 -5.13
N ARG A 183 -16.51 -19.63 -4.23
CA ARG A 183 -17.48 -20.71 -4.35
C ARG A 183 -18.83 -20.40 -3.68
N ASP A 184 -18.94 -19.34 -2.90
CA ASP A 184 -20.16 -19.00 -2.13
C ASP A 184 -20.99 -17.86 -2.74
N VAL A 185 -20.68 -17.43 -3.97
CA VAL A 185 -21.61 -16.62 -4.76
C VAL A 185 -22.63 -17.54 -5.43
N ARG A 186 -23.53 -18.11 -4.63
CA ARG A 186 -24.76 -18.73 -5.12
C ARG A 186 -25.82 -17.64 -5.14
N MET A 187 -25.99 -17.00 -6.29
CA MET A 187 -27.09 -16.06 -6.53
C MET A 187 -28.42 -16.80 -6.36
N ILE A 188 -28.98 -16.77 -5.16
CA ILE A 188 -30.34 -17.24 -4.88
C ILE A 188 -31.13 -16.00 -4.47
N ASN A 189 -32.02 -15.59 -5.37
CA ASN A 189 -33.03 -14.53 -5.22
C ASN A 189 -32.47 -13.12 -5.01
N GLY A 190 -32.09 -12.50 -6.12
CA GLY A 190 -31.87 -11.06 -6.20
C GLY A 190 -33.17 -10.27 -6.02
N GLU A 191 -33.51 -9.97 -4.77
CA GLU A 191 -34.39 -8.87 -4.42
C GLU A 191 -33.68 -7.96 -3.42
N GLY A 192 -33.69 -6.67 -3.74
CA GLY A 192 -32.78 -5.67 -3.22
C GLY A 192 -32.79 -5.54 -1.70
N THR A 193 -31.59 -5.61 -1.12
CA THR A 193 -31.24 -4.84 0.06
C THR A 193 -29.84 -4.27 -0.18
N ALA A 194 -29.77 -2.95 -0.29
CA ALA A 194 -28.51 -2.22 -0.27
C ALA A 194 -27.96 -2.32 1.16
N GLY A 195 -27.19 -3.36 1.43
CA GLY A 195 -26.20 -3.37 2.50
C GLY A 195 -24.95 -2.65 1.98
N GLU A 196 -24.33 -1.84 2.83
CA GLU A 196 -23.10 -1.14 2.50
C GLU A 196 -21.98 -2.15 2.23
N ASP A 197 -21.83 -2.55 0.97
CA ASP A 197 -20.77 -3.41 0.50
C ASP A 197 -19.43 -2.70 0.75
N PHE A 198 -18.65 -3.20 1.71
CA PHE A 198 -17.27 -2.76 1.94
C PHE A 198 -16.39 -2.92 0.68
N ASP A 199 -16.79 -3.78 -0.27
CA ASP A 199 -16.13 -3.98 -1.56
C ASP A 199 -16.48 -2.87 -2.59
N GLY A 200 -17.59 -2.13 -2.40
CA GLY A 200 -18.00 -1.00 -3.23
C GLY A 200 -17.30 0.32 -2.92
N MET A 201 -16.73 0.48 -1.72
CA MET A 201 -15.93 1.66 -1.35
C MET A 201 -14.49 1.62 -1.90
N PHE A 202 -14.01 0.45 -2.32
CA PHE A 202 -12.63 0.24 -2.76
C PHE A 202 -12.55 -0.39 -4.15
N VAL A 203 -13.40 0.10 -5.08
CA VAL A 203 -13.06 0.07 -6.51
C VAL A 203 -11.88 1.03 -6.72
N GLU A 204 -10.70 0.56 -6.32
CA GLU A 204 -9.43 1.13 -6.67
C GLU A 204 -9.33 1.11 -8.20
N GLY A 205 -9.05 2.27 -8.80
CA GLY A 205 -8.84 2.48 -10.23
C GLY A 205 -7.63 1.72 -10.78
N ARG A 206 -7.59 0.40 -10.63
CA ARG A 206 -6.57 -0.50 -11.18
C ARG A 206 -6.89 -0.85 -12.61
N ARG A 207 -6.78 0.14 -13.49
CA ARG A 207 -6.22 -0.04 -14.83
C ARG A 207 -5.49 1.25 -15.24
N ARG A 208 -4.27 1.45 -14.73
CA ARG A 208 -3.27 2.25 -15.46
C ARG A 208 -2.73 1.40 -16.61
N ARG A 209 -3.60 1.10 -17.57
CA ARG A 209 -3.17 0.74 -18.93
C ARG A 209 -2.83 2.08 -19.57
N GLU A 210 -1.60 2.27 -20.00
CA GLU A 210 -1.18 3.45 -20.74
C GLU A 210 -2.13 3.69 -21.91
N GLN A 211 -3.08 4.62 -21.73
CA GLN A 211 -3.92 5.13 -22.81
C GLN A 211 -3.23 6.40 -23.28
N SER A 212 -2.73 6.36 -24.52
CA SER A 212 -2.06 7.50 -25.14
C SER A 212 -2.97 8.73 -25.14
N SER A 213 -2.38 9.93 -25.03
CA SER A 213 -3.10 11.22 -25.10
C SER A 213 -3.91 11.42 -26.39
N MET A 214 -3.63 10.61 -27.42
CA MET A 214 -4.36 10.57 -28.68
C MET A 214 -5.72 9.87 -28.56
N GLU A 215 -5.88 8.93 -27.62
CA GLU A 215 -7.09 8.12 -27.43
C GLU A 215 -8.16 8.85 -26.60
N GLU A 216 -7.76 9.65 -25.60
CA GLU A 216 -8.65 10.55 -24.83
C GLU A 216 -9.28 11.64 -25.72
N GLY A 217 -8.52 12.15 -26.71
CA GLY A 217 -9.01 13.12 -27.69
C GLY A 217 -10.03 12.54 -28.69
N ILE A 218 -10.11 11.21 -28.83
CA ILE A 218 -11.12 10.54 -29.68
C ILE A 218 -12.41 10.34 -28.89
N ARG A 219 -12.34 9.96 -27.60
CA ARG A 219 -13.53 9.79 -26.74
C ARG A 219 -14.23 11.11 -26.43
N ARG A 220 -13.49 12.21 -26.21
CA ARG A 220 -14.08 13.54 -26.03
C ARG A 220 -14.77 14.09 -27.30
N ARG A 221 -14.43 13.58 -28.49
CA ARG A 221 -15.05 14.03 -29.75
C ARG A 221 -16.35 13.30 -30.11
N HIS A 222 -16.72 12.24 -29.40
CA HIS A 222 -17.86 11.40 -29.80
C HIS A 222 -18.66 10.90 -28.60
N ARG A 223 -19.47 11.79 -27.98
CA ARG A 223 -20.84 11.51 -27.50
C ARG A 223 -21.33 12.62 -26.57
N GLU A 224 -21.97 13.63 -27.15
CA GLU A 224 -22.99 14.41 -26.44
C GLU A 224 -24.22 14.41 -27.34
N ALA A 225 -25.14 13.49 -27.06
CA ALA A 225 -26.51 13.55 -27.58
C ALA A 225 -27.37 14.08 -26.44
N MET A 226 -28.13 15.14 -26.71
CA MET A 226 -29.03 15.72 -25.74
C MET A 226 -30.40 15.09 -25.95
N VAL A 227 -31.01 14.57 -24.88
CA VAL A 227 -32.33 13.92 -24.95
C VAL A 227 -33.35 14.80 -24.25
N LEU A 228 -34.35 15.28 -24.99
CA LEU A 228 -35.47 16.07 -24.46
C LEU A 228 -36.77 15.28 -24.63
N ASN A 229 -37.35 14.87 -23.50
CA ASN A 229 -38.67 14.26 -23.43
C ASN A 229 -39.49 14.99 -22.36
N ASP A 230 -40.75 15.29 -22.68
CA ASP A 230 -41.67 16.05 -21.84
C ASP A 230 -42.35 15.21 -20.75
N GLY A 231 -42.01 13.93 -20.65
CA GLY A 231 -42.49 12.99 -19.64
C GLY A 231 -43.85 12.35 -19.95
N THR A 232 -44.48 12.67 -21.09
CA THR A 232 -45.83 12.18 -21.41
C THR A 232 -45.85 10.87 -22.19
N ARG A 233 -44.69 10.39 -22.67
CA ARG A 233 -44.54 9.14 -23.42
C ARG A 233 -43.13 8.51 -23.26
N PRO A 234 -42.98 7.19 -23.48
CA PRO A 234 -41.67 6.52 -23.46
C PRO A 234 -40.71 7.12 -24.49
N LEU A 235 -39.41 7.11 -24.17
CA LEU A 235 -38.35 7.71 -24.99
C LEU A 235 -38.34 7.14 -26.42
N GLY A 236 -38.55 8.02 -27.40
CA GLY A 236 -38.47 7.72 -28.82
C GLY A 236 -37.15 8.17 -29.43
N ARG A 237 -36.80 7.63 -30.61
CA ARG A 237 -35.59 8.05 -31.35
C ARG A 237 -35.62 9.54 -31.72
N ASP A 238 -36.81 10.11 -31.87
CA ASP A 238 -37.03 11.52 -32.19
C ASP A 238 -36.70 12.46 -31.02
N ASP A 239 -36.61 11.93 -29.80
CA ASP A 239 -36.28 12.71 -28.60
C ASP A 239 -34.76 12.95 -28.45
N ILE A 240 -33.94 12.40 -29.38
CA ILE A 240 -32.48 12.43 -29.35
C ILE A 240 -31.96 13.48 -30.34
N ILE A 241 -31.29 14.50 -29.81
CA ILE A 241 -30.66 15.56 -30.61
C ILE A 241 -29.15 15.32 -30.62
N GLU A 242 -28.63 14.95 -31.78
CA GLU A 242 -27.20 14.81 -32.04
C GLU A 242 -26.66 16.07 -32.73
N ARG A 243 -25.48 16.55 -32.35
CA ARG A 243 -24.80 17.62 -33.10
C ARG A 243 -24.27 17.06 -34.43
N GLU A 244 -24.94 17.40 -35.52
CA GLU A 244 -24.35 17.28 -36.86
C GLU A 244 -23.23 18.33 -37.03
N ARG A 245 -22.17 17.94 -37.73
CA ARG A 245 -20.95 18.75 -37.91
C ARG A 245 -21.18 19.98 -38.79
#